data_AF-A0A9X2BI67-F1
#
_entry.id   AF-A0A9X2BI67-F1
#
_cell.length_a   1.000
_cell.length_b   1.000
_cell.length_c   1.000
_cell.angle_alpha   90.00
_cell.angle_beta   90.00
_cell.angle_gamma   90.00
#
_symmetry.space_group_name_H-M   'P 1'
#
loop_
_entity.id
_entity.type
_entity.pdbx_description
1 polymer ?
#
loop_
_entity_poly.entity_id
_entity_poly.type
_entity_poly.pdbx_seq_one_letter_code
_entity_poly.pdbx_strand_id
1 'polypeptide(L)'
;MSDIKLNVIYIDDEEASRDVFSEVIDDLYDDKFNVVSISPNKKLADMISVIADIQDVKSIIIDEKLSVSAKTEYKGSELSEELRNIYEIMPIYILTSQPSSLEPICGSVEYVLDKGQIEQDSYKEHVKKLLSRHIANTDALVSEKKEKYDRLLTKSMSEGLSEVEMTELESLELFRIKPLLKTESLVGEKDLEALDENDKILGELEELLASMGEKK
;
A
#
# COMPACT_ATOMS: atom_id res chain seq x y z
N MET A 1 20.06 -15.71 -14.08
CA MET A 1 18.92 -15.61 -13.15
C MET A 1 18.48 -14.17 -13.21
N SER A 2 17.22 -13.91 -13.59
CA SER A 2 16.67 -12.55 -13.43
C SER A 2 16.65 -12.27 -11.93
N ASP A 3 17.40 -11.29 -11.46
CA ASP A 3 17.27 -10.82 -10.09
C ASP A 3 15.82 -10.34 -9.92
N ILE A 4 15.10 -10.92 -8.96
CA ILE A 4 13.73 -10.49 -8.65
C ILE A 4 13.87 -9.10 -8.03
N LYS A 5 13.37 -8.09 -8.75
CA LYS A 5 13.35 -6.71 -8.26
C LYS A 5 12.25 -6.55 -7.21
N LEU A 6 12.56 -5.79 -6.17
CA LEU A 6 11.63 -5.40 -5.11
C LEU A 6 10.78 -4.22 -5.58
N ASN A 7 9.52 -4.15 -5.16
CA ASN A 7 8.62 -3.11 -5.66
C ASN A 7 8.57 -1.88 -4.76
N VAL A 8 8.55 -0.70 -5.38
CA VAL A 8 8.17 0.58 -4.76
C VAL A 8 6.92 1.06 -5.47
N ILE A 9 5.85 1.30 -4.72
CA ILE A 9 4.59 1.78 -5.33
C ILE A 9 4.62 3.30 -5.36
N TYR A 10 4.28 3.89 -6.50
CA TYR A 10 4.00 5.32 -6.63
C TYR A 10 2.54 5.54 -7.05
N ILE A 11 1.82 6.35 -6.26
CA ILE A 11 0.39 6.62 -6.47
C ILE A 11 0.21 8.11 -6.76
N ASP A 12 -0.34 8.43 -7.92
CA ASP A 12 -0.68 9.80 -8.33
C ASP A 12 -1.87 9.74 -9.30
N ASP A 13 -2.77 10.71 -9.23
CA ASP A 13 -3.99 10.70 -10.04
C ASP A 13 -3.75 11.21 -11.47
N GLU A 14 -2.77 12.10 -11.64
CA GLU A 14 -2.37 12.66 -12.93
C GLU A 14 -1.40 11.74 -13.67
N GLU A 15 -1.77 11.33 -14.89
CA GLU A 15 -0.94 10.45 -15.73
C GLU A 15 0.41 11.08 -16.09
N ALA A 16 0.40 12.36 -16.47
CA ALA A 16 1.64 13.08 -16.76
C ALA A 16 2.58 13.16 -15.55
N SER A 17 2.02 13.32 -14.34
CA SER A 17 2.80 13.29 -13.10
C SER A 17 3.36 11.90 -12.84
N ARG A 18 2.57 10.84 -13.06
CA ARG A 18 3.06 9.45 -12.97
C ARG A 18 4.25 9.20 -13.90
N ASP A 19 4.14 9.59 -15.16
CA ASP A 19 5.20 9.37 -16.14
C ASP A 19 6.51 10.08 -15.75
N VAL A 20 6.42 11.36 -15.37
CA VAL A 20 7.59 12.16 -15.00
C VAL A 20 8.21 11.68 -13.68
N PHE A 21 7.39 11.55 -12.64
CA PHE A 21 7.92 11.23 -11.31
C PHE A 21 8.25 9.75 -11.14
N SER A 22 7.73 8.84 -11.97
CA SER A 22 8.20 7.45 -12.00
C SER A 22 9.70 7.37 -12.27
N GLU A 23 10.19 8.09 -13.28
CA GLU A 23 11.63 8.12 -13.61
C GLU A 23 12.45 8.77 -12.49
N VAL A 24 11.96 9.90 -11.98
CA VAL A 24 12.62 10.63 -10.87
C VAL A 24 12.70 9.76 -9.62
N ILE A 25 11.64 9.02 -9.29
CA ILE A 25 11.58 8.13 -8.14
C ILE A 25 12.48 6.91 -8.37
N ASP A 26 12.48 6.31 -9.56
CA ASP A 26 13.33 5.15 -9.88
C ASP A 26 14.80 5.50 -9.63
N ASP A 27 15.21 6.70 -10.05
CA ASP A 27 16.51 7.28 -9.78
C ASP A 27 16.86 7.44 -8.29
N LEU A 28 15.88 7.46 -7.38
CA LEU A 28 16.12 7.56 -5.93
C LEU A 28 16.47 6.22 -5.29
N TYR A 29 16.21 5.12 -5.99
CA TYR A 29 16.43 3.76 -5.52
C TYR A 29 17.60 3.11 -6.26
N ASP A 30 18.16 2.07 -5.65
CA ASP A 30 19.17 1.24 -6.31
C ASP A 30 18.52 0.30 -7.33
N ASP A 31 19.29 -0.24 -8.28
CA ASP A 31 18.84 -1.14 -9.36
C ASP A 31 18.06 -2.40 -8.91
N LYS A 32 18.10 -2.72 -7.62
CA LYS A 32 17.34 -3.82 -7.01
C LYS A 32 15.85 -3.53 -6.86
N PHE A 33 15.42 -2.29 -7.07
CA PHE A 33 14.02 -1.89 -7.00
C PHE A 33 13.41 -1.68 -8.38
N ASN A 34 12.08 -1.74 -8.41
CA ASN A 34 11.23 -1.43 -9.53
C ASN A 34 10.12 -0.49 -9.06
N VAL A 35 9.97 0.66 -9.71
CA VAL A 35 8.87 1.58 -9.42
C VAL A 35 7.63 1.17 -10.18
N VAL A 36 6.57 0.85 -9.44
CA VAL A 36 5.24 0.51 -9.96
C VAL A 36 4.34 1.73 -9.78
N SER A 37 4.11 2.49 -10.84
CA SER A 37 3.18 3.62 -10.80
C SER A 37 1.74 3.18 -11.09
N ILE A 38 0.81 3.60 -10.25
CA ILE A 38 -0.60 3.24 -10.33
C ILE A 38 -1.49 4.48 -10.16
N SER A 39 -2.61 4.49 -10.87
CA SER A 39 -3.66 5.49 -10.68
C SER A 39 -4.51 5.10 -9.47
N PRO A 40 -4.97 6.06 -8.64
CA PRO A 40 -5.79 5.73 -7.50
C PRO A 40 -7.19 5.27 -7.92
N ASN A 41 -7.74 4.31 -7.17
CA ASN A 41 -9.13 3.89 -7.31
C ASN A 41 -10.08 4.89 -6.64
N LYS A 42 -11.37 4.85 -7.00
CA LYS A 42 -12.35 5.79 -6.46
C LYS A 42 -12.55 5.66 -4.96
N LYS A 43 -12.75 4.44 -4.48
CA LYS A 43 -12.91 4.11 -3.06
C LYS A 43 -11.57 3.69 -2.46
N LEU A 44 -11.39 4.03 -1.19
CA LEU A 44 -10.19 3.70 -0.43
C LEU A 44 -9.98 2.18 -0.30
N ALA A 45 -11.05 1.43 -0.07
CA ALA A 45 -11.04 -0.03 0.03
C ALA A 45 -10.53 -0.71 -1.26
N ASP A 46 -10.96 -0.22 -2.41
CA ASP A 46 -10.50 -0.73 -3.72
C ASP A 46 -9.00 -0.47 -3.89
N MET A 47 -8.53 0.71 -3.50
CA MET A 47 -7.13 1.08 -3.59
C MET A 47 -6.24 0.19 -2.72
N ILE A 48 -6.67 -0.08 -1.48
CA ILE A 48 -5.98 -0.99 -0.57
C ILE A 48 -5.89 -2.39 -1.17
N SER A 49 -6.97 -2.87 -1.79
CA SER A 49 -6.99 -4.19 -2.44
C SER A 49 -5.99 -4.26 -3.59
N VAL A 50 -5.93 -3.22 -4.44
CA VAL A 50 -4.94 -3.14 -5.53
C VAL A 50 -3.51 -3.13 -5.00
N ILE A 51 -3.24 -2.40 -3.91
CA ILE A 51 -1.91 -2.38 -3.28
C ILE A 51 -1.52 -3.77 -2.75
N ALA A 52 -2.48 -4.49 -2.16
CA ALA A 52 -2.25 -5.81 -1.58
C ALA A 52 -1.89 -6.89 -2.62
N ASP A 53 -2.41 -6.76 -3.84
CA ASP A 53 -2.12 -7.66 -4.95
C ASP A 53 -0.69 -7.49 -5.49
N ILE A 54 -0.03 -6.38 -5.17
CA ILE A 54 1.36 -6.13 -5.57
C ILE A 54 2.30 -6.84 -4.59
N GLN A 55 3.06 -7.80 -5.11
CA GLN A 55 4.01 -8.58 -4.30
C GLN A 55 5.31 -7.82 -4.04
N ASP A 56 6.04 -8.24 -3.00
CA ASP A 56 7.40 -7.77 -2.69
C ASP A 56 7.55 -6.23 -2.56
N VAL A 57 6.51 -5.56 -2.05
CA VAL A 57 6.50 -4.12 -1.83
C VAL A 57 7.41 -3.76 -0.64
N LYS A 58 8.30 -2.79 -0.84
CA LYS A 58 9.24 -2.30 0.16
C LYS A 58 8.96 -0.89 0.64
N SER A 59 8.25 -0.09 -0.15
CA SER A 59 7.77 1.21 0.27
C SER A 59 6.67 1.71 -0.66
N ILE A 60 5.90 2.68 -0.17
CA ILE A 60 4.83 3.35 -0.92
C ILE A 60 5.09 4.86 -0.89
N ILE A 61 4.99 5.50 -2.05
CA ILE A 61 5.03 6.96 -2.23
C ILE A 61 3.67 7.38 -2.78
N ILE A 62 3.03 8.35 -2.12
CA ILE A 62 1.66 8.76 -2.42
C ILE A 62 1.64 10.26 -2.67
N ASP A 63 1.05 10.71 -3.77
CA ASP A 63 0.73 12.12 -3.93
C ASP A 63 -0.36 12.56 -2.95
N GLU A 64 -0.26 13.77 -2.40
CA GLU A 64 -1.26 14.25 -1.44
C GLU A 64 -2.62 14.53 -2.11
N LYS A 65 -2.61 15.05 -3.33
CA LYS A 65 -3.79 15.55 -4.04
C LYS A 65 -4.31 14.52 -5.04
N LEU A 66 -4.73 13.36 -4.54
CA LEU A 66 -5.28 12.28 -5.38
C LEU A 66 -6.63 12.59 -6.06
N SER A 67 -7.24 13.74 -5.79
CA SER A 67 -8.58 14.12 -6.26
C SER A 67 -8.59 15.19 -7.37
N VAL A 68 -7.45 15.56 -7.96
CA VAL A 68 -7.39 16.61 -8.99
C VAL A 68 -8.24 16.26 -10.22
N SER A 69 -8.19 15.01 -10.64
CA SER A 69 -8.98 14.45 -11.73
C SER A 69 -10.40 14.01 -11.32
N ALA A 70 -10.84 14.33 -10.10
CA ALA A 70 -12.11 13.92 -9.48
C ALA A 70 -12.36 12.40 -9.45
N LYS A 71 -11.28 11.60 -9.57
CA LYS A 71 -11.38 10.14 -9.58
C LYS A 71 -11.57 9.54 -8.19
N THR A 72 -11.13 10.22 -7.13
CA THR A 72 -11.12 9.71 -5.76
C THR A 72 -11.93 10.58 -4.80
N GLU A 73 -12.38 9.96 -3.71
CA GLU A 73 -13.08 10.64 -2.61
C GLU A 73 -12.16 10.89 -1.40
N TYR A 74 -10.86 10.64 -1.55
CA TYR A 74 -9.86 10.67 -0.47
C TYR A 74 -8.54 11.31 -0.92
N LYS A 75 -7.75 11.77 0.05
CA LYS A 75 -6.40 12.33 -0.11
C LYS A 75 -5.29 11.32 0.18
N GLY A 76 -4.06 11.66 -0.19
CA GLY A 76 -2.89 10.82 0.08
C GLY A 76 -2.67 10.56 1.57
N SER A 77 -2.86 11.59 2.40
CA SER A 77 -2.85 11.49 3.87
C SER A 77 -3.84 10.45 4.41
N GLU A 78 -5.10 10.47 3.98
CA GLU A 78 -6.12 9.49 4.38
C GLU A 78 -5.74 8.05 3.96
N LEU A 79 -5.18 7.88 2.75
CA LEU A 79 -4.66 6.59 2.32
C LEU A 79 -3.47 6.11 3.14
N SER A 80 -2.57 7.02 3.52
CA SER A 80 -1.42 6.67 4.37
C SER A 80 -1.83 6.18 5.76
N GLU A 81 -2.90 6.74 6.33
CA GLU A 81 -3.43 6.33 7.63
C GLU A 81 -3.99 4.90 7.58
N GLU A 82 -4.80 4.58 6.57
CA GLU A 82 -5.32 3.22 6.41
C GLU A 82 -4.22 2.22 6.09
N LEU A 83 -3.25 2.59 5.25
CA LEU A 83 -2.10 1.73 4.99
C LEU A 83 -1.27 1.48 6.25
N ARG A 84 -1.12 2.46 7.16
CA ARG A 84 -0.43 2.26 8.44
C ARG A 84 -1.19 1.30 9.37
N ASN A 85 -2.51 1.33 9.33
CA ASN A 85 -3.35 0.38 10.08
C ASN A 85 -3.12 -1.06 9.61
N ILE A 86 -2.76 -1.27 8.36
CA ILE A 86 -2.53 -2.60 7.76
C ILE A 86 -1.05 -3.00 7.89
N TYR A 87 -0.15 -2.12 7.46
CA TYR A 87 1.28 -2.29 7.38
C TYR A 87 1.99 -1.41 8.42
N GLU A 88 2.14 -1.95 9.63
CA GLU A 88 2.62 -1.20 10.80
C GLU A 88 3.99 -0.53 10.59
N ILE A 89 4.91 -1.21 9.89
CA ILE A 89 6.32 -0.79 9.78
C ILE A 89 6.80 -0.55 8.35
N MET A 90 5.92 -0.69 7.36
CA MET A 90 6.30 -0.45 5.96
C MET A 90 6.50 1.05 5.74
N PRO A 91 7.59 1.48 5.10
CA PRO A 91 7.80 2.89 4.79
C PRO A 91 6.76 3.44 3.81
N ILE A 92 6.09 4.52 4.19
CA ILE A 92 5.09 5.28 3.45
C ILE A 92 5.52 6.75 3.42
N TYR A 93 5.48 7.35 2.23
CA TYR A 93 5.90 8.73 2.01
C TYR A 93 4.80 9.50 1.30
N ILE A 94 4.73 10.81 1.59
CA ILE A 94 3.92 11.75 0.79
C ILE A 94 4.83 12.52 -0.13
N LEU A 95 4.51 12.57 -1.42
CA LEU A 95 5.18 13.41 -2.41
C LEU A 95 4.24 14.59 -2.74
N THR A 96 4.65 15.82 -2.44
CA THR A 96 3.77 16.99 -2.62
C THR A 96 4.55 18.24 -3.03
N SER A 97 3.90 19.15 -3.74
CA SER A 97 4.43 20.48 -4.04
C SER A 97 4.24 21.50 -2.89
N GLN A 98 3.50 21.12 -1.85
CA GLN A 98 3.16 22.00 -0.71
C GLN A 98 3.43 21.27 0.62
N PRO A 99 4.70 20.96 0.94
CA PRO A 99 5.03 20.19 2.15
C PRO A 99 4.63 20.92 3.44
N SER A 100 4.61 22.26 3.42
CA SER A 100 4.24 23.09 4.58
C SER A 100 2.74 23.14 4.88
N SER A 101 1.88 22.72 3.95
CA SER A 101 0.43 22.71 4.16
C SER A 101 -0.10 21.40 4.72
N LEU A 102 0.75 20.38 4.83
CA LEU A 102 0.38 19.15 5.51
C LEU A 102 0.35 19.43 7.01
N GLU A 103 -0.79 19.14 7.65
CA GLU A 103 -0.83 19.02 9.11
C GLU A 103 0.22 18.00 9.56
N PRO A 104 0.69 18.03 10.82
CA PRO A 104 1.60 17.01 11.31
C PRO A 104 0.97 15.63 11.13
N ILE A 105 1.37 14.91 10.08
CA ILE A 105 0.95 13.53 9.83
C ILE A 105 1.66 12.70 10.90
N CYS A 106 1.11 12.71 12.11
CA CYS A 106 1.72 12.10 13.29
C CYS A 106 1.63 10.58 13.16
N GLY A 107 2.68 9.97 12.60
CA GLY A 107 2.96 8.54 12.70
C GLY A 107 2.56 7.68 11.50
N SER A 108 1.79 8.21 10.54
CA SER A 108 1.35 7.42 9.37
C SER A 108 2.36 7.38 8.23
N VAL A 109 3.29 8.35 8.19
CA VAL A 109 4.29 8.52 7.12
C VAL A 109 5.68 8.75 7.72
N GLU A 110 6.70 8.26 7.04
CA GLU A 110 8.10 8.38 7.46
C GLU A 110 8.68 9.74 7.08
N TYR A 111 8.24 10.30 5.94
CA TYR A 111 8.73 11.59 5.45
C TYR A 111 7.82 12.19 4.37
N VAL A 112 7.86 13.52 4.25
CA VAL A 112 7.21 14.27 3.16
C VAL A 112 8.29 14.74 2.18
N LEU A 113 8.19 14.26 0.94
CA LEU A 113 9.04 14.60 -0.19
C LEU A 113 8.51 15.85 -0.91
N ASP A 114 9.38 16.81 -1.17
CA ASP A 114 9.03 18.04 -1.89
C ASP A 114 9.24 17.86 -3.40
N LYS A 115 8.14 17.84 -4.17
CA LYS A 115 8.15 17.75 -5.65
C LYS A 115 9.01 18.85 -6.29
N GLY A 116 9.06 20.04 -5.70
CA GLY A 116 9.83 21.17 -6.23
C GLY A 116 11.35 21.08 -5.99
N GLN A 117 11.79 20.16 -5.13
CA GLN A 117 13.20 20.00 -4.77
C GLN A 117 13.77 18.64 -5.15
N ILE A 118 12.93 17.65 -5.49
CA ILE A 118 13.34 16.26 -5.69
C ILE A 118 14.43 16.06 -6.75
N GLU A 119 14.49 16.95 -7.76
CA GLU A 119 15.51 16.92 -8.81
C GLU A 119 16.78 17.71 -8.46
N GLN A 120 16.81 18.47 -7.37
CA GLN A 120 17.99 19.21 -6.94
C GLN A 120 19.02 18.25 -6.34
N ASP A 121 20.23 18.20 -6.88
CA ASP A 121 21.27 17.21 -6.52
C ASP A 121 21.44 17.00 -5.01
N SER A 122 21.54 18.09 -4.24
CA SER A 122 21.75 18.01 -2.78
C SER A 122 20.55 17.41 -2.04
N TYR A 123 19.33 17.74 -2.46
CA TYR A 123 18.11 17.22 -1.88
C TYR A 123 17.86 15.78 -2.35
N LYS A 124 18.07 15.48 -3.63
CA LYS A 124 18.02 14.13 -4.20
C LYS A 124 18.94 13.17 -3.44
N GLU A 125 20.20 13.55 -3.23
CA GLU A 125 21.16 12.75 -2.45
C GLU A 125 20.75 12.55 -0.99
N HIS A 126 20.13 13.57 -0.38
CA HIS A 126 19.58 13.45 0.97
C HIS A 126 18.44 12.42 1.01
N VAL A 127 17.49 12.53 0.07
CA VAL A 127 16.33 11.63 -0.05
C VAL A 127 16.79 10.20 -0.31
N LYS A 128 17.72 9.96 -1.24
CA LYS A 128 18.29 8.63 -1.50
C LYS A 128 18.77 7.93 -0.22
N LYS A 129 19.55 8.65 0.59
CA LYS A 129 20.07 8.15 1.87
C LYS A 129 18.97 7.90 2.89
N LEU A 130 17.97 8.79 2.93
CA LEU A 130 16.82 8.67 3.82
C LEU A 130 15.99 7.43 3.49
N LEU A 131 15.59 7.26 2.23
CA LEU A 131 14.79 6.12 1.76
C LEU A 131 15.52 4.80 2.00
N SER A 132 16.79 4.73 1.61
CA SER A 132 17.63 3.55 1.81
C SER A 132 17.75 3.15 3.28
N ARG A 133 17.93 4.14 4.16
CA ARG A 133 18.02 3.89 5.61
C ARG A 133 16.71 3.39 6.19
N HIS A 134 15.57 3.97 5.78
CA HIS A 134 14.26 3.52 6.28
C HIS A 134 13.98 2.08 5.85
N ILE A 135 14.22 1.73 4.59
CA ILE A 135 14.06 0.35 4.12
C ILE A 135 14.99 -0.60 4.87
N ALA A 136 16.27 -0.26 5.02
CA ALA A 136 17.22 -1.10 5.75
C ALA A 136 16.81 -1.32 7.21
N ASN A 137 16.31 -0.27 7.88
CA ASN A 137 15.80 -0.37 9.25
C ASN A 137 14.55 -1.26 9.32
N THR A 138 13.60 -1.08 8.41
CA THR A 138 12.40 -1.93 8.36
C THR A 138 12.78 -3.38 8.08
N ASP A 139 13.68 -3.66 7.14
CA ASP A 139 14.15 -5.01 6.83
C ASP A 139 14.81 -5.68 8.04
N ALA A 140 15.61 -4.93 8.81
CA ALA A 140 16.20 -5.42 10.05
C ALA A 140 15.14 -5.76 11.11
N LEU A 141 14.14 -4.90 11.29
CA LEU A 141 13.03 -5.11 12.24
C LEU A 141 12.16 -6.31 11.84
N VAL A 142 11.84 -6.46 10.55
CA VAL A 142 11.12 -7.63 10.02
C VAL A 142 11.92 -8.91 10.29
N SER A 143 13.22 -8.88 10.03
CA SER A 143 14.10 -10.04 10.23
C SER A 143 14.16 -10.43 11.71
N GLU A 144 14.34 -9.46 12.61
CA GLU A 144 14.33 -9.69 14.06
C GLU A 144 13.00 -10.29 14.53
N LYS A 145 11.87 -9.72 14.11
CA LYS A 145 10.53 -10.24 14.43
C LYS A 145 10.34 -11.66 13.92
N LYS A 146 10.82 -11.98 12.71
CA LYS A 146 10.73 -13.31 12.13
C LYS A 146 11.56 -14.33 12.90
N GLU A 147 12.83 -14.03 13.18
CA GLU A 147 13.70 -14.90 13.97
C GLU A 147 13.12 -15.16 15.37
N LYS A 148 12.55 -14.12 15.99
CA LYS A 148 11.90 -14.22 17.30
C LYS A 148 10.66 -15.11 17.24
N TYR A 149 9.82 -14.93 16.22
CA TYR A 149 8.64 -15.77 15.99
C TYR A 149 9.05 -17.24 15.83
N ASP A 150 10.00 -17.53 14.95
CA ASP A 150 10.46 -18.90 14.66
C ASP A 150 11.01 -19.58 15.93
N ARG A 151 11.77 -18.83 16.75
CA ARG A 151 12.28 -19.31 18.03
C ARG A 151 11.17 -19.63 19.03
N LEU A 152 10.21 -18.71 19.21
CA LEU A 152 9.10 -18.90 20.16
C LEU A 152 8.17 -20.02 19.72
N LEU A 153 7.88 -20.11 18.42
CA LEU A 153 7.09 -21.20 17.86
C LEU A 153 7.75 -22.55 18.11
N THR A 154 9.05 -22.67 17.84
CA THR A 154 9.81 -23.90 18.10
C THR A 154 9.77 -24.28 19.58
N LYS A 155 10.00 -23.30 20.48
CA LYS A 155 9.95 -23.51 21.93
C LYS A 155 8.57 -23.97 22.41
N SER A 156 7.50 -23.44 21.83
CA SER A 156 6.12 -23.83 22.16
C SER A 156 5.84 -25.31 21.94
N MET A 157 6.51 -25.92 20.95
CA MET A 157 6.32 -27.32 20.59
C MET A 157 7.15 -28.28 21.45
N SER A 158 8.28 -27.84 22.01
CA SER A 158 9.22 -28.70 22.72
C SER A 158 9.16 -28.56 24.25
N GLU A 159 9.10 -27.33 24.76
CA GLU A 159 9.37 -27.01 26.17
C GLU A 159 8.20 -26.29 26.86
N GLY A 160 7.26 -25.76 26.07
CA GLY A 160 6.20 -24.89 26.55
C GLY A 160 6.65 -23.42 26.67
N LEU A 161 5.67 -22.51 26.72
CA LEU A 161 5.89 -21.07 26.82
C LEU A 161 5.42 -20.53 28.17
N SER A 162 6.10 -19.49 28.66
CA SER A 162 5.55 -18.65 29.71
C SER A 162 4.41 -17.76 29.17
N GLU A 163 3.60 -17.18 30.06
CA GLU A 163 2.51 -16.27 29.68
C GLU A 163 3.00 -15.06 28.87
N VAL A 164 4.17 -14.52 29.23
CA VAL A 164 4.80 -13.39 28.52
C VAL A 164 5.22 -13.81 27.11
N GLU A 165 5.82 -14.98 26.97
CA GLU A 165 6.25 -15.52 25.67
C GLU A 165 5.07 -15.91 24.79
N MET A 166 3.97 -16.38 25.38
CA MET A 166 2.73 -16.68 24.67
C MET A 166 2.09 -15.40 24.12
N THR A 167 1.96 -14.37 24.95
CA THR A 167 1.45 -13.05 24.53
C THR A 167 2.31 -12.46 23.41
N GLU A 168 3.63 -12.62 23.52
CA GLU A 168 4.55 -12.16 22.49
C GLU A 168 4.41 -12.94 21.19
N LEU A 169 4.29 -14.26 21.25
CA LEU A 169 4.06 -15.10 20.07
C LEU A 169 2.76 -14.71 19.35
N GLU A 170 1.68 -14.49 20.09
CA GLU A 170 0.40 -14.01 19.56
C GLU A 170 0.55 -12.65 18.86
N SER A 171 1.31 -11.72 19.46
CA SER A 171 1.54 -10.41 18.85
C SER A 171 2.31 -10.50 17.52
N LEU A 172 3.29 -11.42 17.44
CA LEU A 172 4.08 -11.66 16.23
C LEU A 172 3.26 -12.39 15.16
N GLU A 173 2.38 -13.30 15.56
CA GLU A 173 1.44 -13.94 14.66
C GLU A 173 0.47 -12.93 14.07
N LEU A 174 -0.14 -12.07 14.91
CA LEU A 174 -0.99 -10.98 14.48
C LEU A 174 -0.27 -10.07 13.49
N PHE A 175 0.96 -9.66 13.79
CA PHE A 175 1.79 -8.86 12.87
C PHE A 175 1.92 -9.52 11.49
N ARG A 176 2.07 -10.85 11.42
CA ARG A 176 2.22 -11.59 10.16
C ARG A 176 0.90 -11.73 9.40
N ILE A 177 -0.21 -11.97 10.09
CA ILE A 177 -1.50 -12.27 9.44
C ILE A 177 -2.36 -11.03 9.20
N LYS A 178 -2.14 -9.93 9.94
CA LYS A 178 -2.96 -8.72 9.86
C LYS A 178 -3.08 -8.15 8.44
N PRO A 179 -2.00 -8.07 7.63
CA PRO A 179 -2.12 -7.65 6.24
C PRO A 179 -3.06 -8.56 5.43
N LEU A 180 -2.99 -9.87 5.63
CA LEU A 180 -3.84 -10.84 4.95
C LEU A 180 -5.31 -10.72 5.39
N LEU A 181 -5.58 -10.67 6.69
CA LEU A 181 -6.95 -10.59 7.22
C LEU A 181 -7.66 -9.31 6.78
N LYS A 182 -6.95 -8.17 6.77
CA LYS A 182 -7.52 -6.89 6.37
C LYS A 182 -7.81 -6.85 4.87
N THR A 183 -6.95 -7.45 4.06
CA THR A 183 -7.12 -7.46 2.61
C THR A 183 -8.21 -8.45 2.19
N GLU A 184 -8.27 -9.65 2.78
CA GLU A 184 -9.35 -10.62 2.55
C GLU A 184 -10.73 -10.07 2.93
N SER A 185 -10.84 -9.33 4.04
CA SER A 185 -12.10 -8.70 4.44
C SER A 185 -12.59 -7.69 3.39
N LEU A 186 -11.68 -6.91 2.81
CA LEU A 186 -12.01 -5.91 1.79
C LEU A 186 -12.36 -6.57 0.44
N VAL A 187 -11.65 -7.65 0.08
CA VAL A 187 -11.97 -8.44 -1.12
C VAL A 187 -13.36 -9.08 -0.99
N GLY A 188 -13.70 -9.64 0.17
CA GLY A 188 -15.03 -10.21 0.41
C GLY A 188 -16.17 -9.20 0.29
N GLU A 189 -15.95 -7.96 0.75
CA GLU A 189 -16.91 -6.86 0.55
C GLU A 189 -17.07 -6.48 -0.94
N LYS A 190 -15.96 -6.44 -1.67
CA LYS A 190 -15.95 -6.15 -3.11
C LYS A 190 -16.64 -7.24 -3.94
N ASP A 191 -16.42 -8.51 -3.60
CA ASP A 191 -17.08 -9.64 -4.26
C ASP A 191 -18.60 -9.61 -4.05
N LEU A 192 -19.06 -9.18 -2.87
CA LEU A 192 -20.49 -8.97 -2.59
C LEU A 192 -21.06 -7.80 -3.40
N GLU A 193 -20.37 -6.66 -3.48
CA GLU A 193 -20.80 -5.54 -4.33
C GLU A 193 -20.88 -5.94 -5.81
N ALA A 194 -19.90 -6.71 -6.31
CA ALA A 194 -19.89 -7.18 -7.70
C ALA A 194 -21.01 -8.19 -8.00
N LEU A 195 -21.38 -9.04 -7.03
CA LEU A 195 -22.55 -9.92 -7.16
C LEU A 195 -23.85 -9.11 -7.24
N ASP A 196 -24.02 -8.10 -6.38
CA ASP A 196 -25.19 -7.21 -6.40
C ASP A 196 -25.32 -6.44 -7.72
N GLU A 197 -24.20 -5.98 -8.30
CA GLU A 197 -24.20 -5.34 -9.62
C GLU A 197 -24.55 -6.31 -10.75
N ASN A 198 -24.01 -7.53 -10.71
CA ASN A 198 -24.34 -8.56 -11.69
C ASN A 198 -25.80 -8.98 -11.62
N ASP A 199 -26.39 -9.09 -10.43
CA ASP A 199 -27.80 -9.39 -10.24
C ASP A 199 -28.71 -8.29 -10.81
N LYS A 200 -28.31 -7.02 -10.70
CA LYS A 200 -29.02 -5.91 -11.36
C LYS A 200 -28.95 -6.01 -12.88
N ILE A 201 -27.76 -6.27 -13.43
CA ILE A 201 -27.58 -6.41 -14.89
C ILE A 201 -28.39 -7.59 -15.42
N LEU A 202 -28.43 -8.72 -14.69
CA LEU A 202 -29.25 -9.88 -15.05
C LEU A 202 -30.74 -9.53 -15.02
N GLY A 203 -31.21 -8.81 -14.00
CA GLY A 203 -32.60 -8.34 -13.94
C GLY A 203 -32.97 -7.43 -15.12
N GLU A 204 -32.10 -6.49 -15.48
CA GLU A 204 -32.31 -5.61 -16.64
C GLU A 204 -32.34 -6.39 -17.97
N LEU A 205 -31.47 -7.41 -18.12
CA LEU A 205 -31.48 -8.29 -19.29
C LEU A 205 -32.74 -9.14 -19.38
N GLU A 206 -33.24 -9.66 -18.26
CA GLU A 206 -34.49 -10.44 -18.20
C GLU A 206 -35.71 -9.59 -18.56
N GLU A 207 -35.80 -8.35 -18.06
CA GLU A 207 -36.86 -7.41 -18.45
C GLU A 207 -36.80 -7.06 -19.94
N LEU A 208 -35.59 -6.88 -20.48
CA LEU A 208 -35.39 -6.57 -21.90
C LEU A 208 -35.78 -7.76 -22.78
N LEU A 209 -35.45 -8.99 -22.38
CA LEU A 209 -35.89 -10.21 -23.07
C LEU A 209 -37.40 -10.43 -22.98
N ALA A 210 -38.02 -10.16 -21.83
CA ALA A 210 -39.47 -10.24 -21.65
C ALA A 210 -40.21 -9.26 -22.57
N SER A 211 -39.75 -8.00 -22.63
CA SER A 211 -40.34 -6.97 -23.49
C SER A 211 -40.14 -7.24 -25.00
N MET A 212 -39.10 -8.00 -25.37
CA MET A 212 -38.89 -8.48 -26.74
C MET A 212 -39.73 -9.71 -27.09
N GLY A 213 -40.08 -10.54 -26.11
CA GLY A 213 -40.95 -11.71 -26.26
C GLY A 213 -42.42 -11.38 -26.49
N GLU A 214 -42.92 -10.25 -25.97
CA GLU A 214 -44.30 -9.79 -26.14
C GLU A 214 -44.60 -9.13 -27.52
N LYS A 215 -43.58 -8.94 -28.37
CA LYS A 215 -43.72 -8.34 -29.71
C LYS A 215 -43.92 -9.35 -30.86
N LYS A 216 -44.35 -10.58 -30.58
CA LYS A 216 -44.69 -11.59 -31.62
C LYS A 216 -46.17 -11.83 -31.74
#